data_AF-A0A7W5TH33-F1
#
_entry.id   AF-A0A7W5TH33-F1
#
_cell.length_a   1.000
_cell.length_b   1.000
_cell.length_c   1.000
_cell.angle_alpha   90.00
_cell.angle_beta   90.00
_cell.angle_gamma   90.00
#
_symmetry.space_group_name_H-M   'P 1'
#
loop_
_entity.id
_entity.type
_entity.pdbx_description
1 polymer ?
#
loop_
_entity_poly.entity_id
_entity_poly.type
_entity_poly.pdbx_seq_one_letter_code
_entity_poly.pdbx_strand_id
1 'polypeptide(L)'
;MVSNRLPIILIALAVLLVILYSSIFVVNAREQAIVVRFGQIQSVKSDPGIYFKLPFGFMDADRVQFVERRALRLDLDNIRVQVQDGQTFDVDAFVIYNIADVRRFRETVSGDRDAAEARLRAQLDSSLRRVYGLRDYNAALSEERVAMMLEIRDDLRIDAENLGLHIDDVRIRRTDLSPEVAPNTYNAMRSERLAEAERIRAAGNEEGQRRRAVADRQVVEITADAQRDSEILRGQGDADRNRIFAEAFGKDPAFFEFYRSMSAYSSALSSPDTTLVLSPTSQFFRYFENASGNQPAAPGQTGGLVPPAAQPAPAAPAAN
;
A
#
# COMPACT_ATOMS: atom_id res chain seq x y z
N MET A 1 41.93 50.99 -85.89
CA MET A 1 41.51 49.78 -85.16
C MET A 1 40.77 50.23 -83.92
N VAL A 2 39.43 50.28 -83.97
CA VAL A 2 38.63 50.61 -82.78
C VAL A 2 38.73 49.39 -81.87
N SER A 3 39.56 49.47 -80.82
CA SER A 3 39.63 48.42 -79.80
C SER A 3 38.21 48.19 -79.30
N ASN A 4 37.67 47.01 -79.59
CA ASN A 4 36.32 46.65 -79.18
C ASN A 4 36.32 46.57 -77.64
N ARG A 5 35.89 47.64 -76.97
CA ARG A 5 35.83 47.72 -75.49
C ARG A 5 34.66 46.92 -74.93
N LEU A 6 33.72 46.51 -75.79
CA LEU A 6 32.54 45.72 -75.47
C LEU A 6 32.84 44.40 -74.73
N PRO A 7 33.80 43.54 -75.16
CA PRO A 7 34.20 42.36 -74.40
C PRO A 7 34.77 42.68 -73.01
N ILE A 8 35.55 43.76 -72.88
CA ILE A 8 36.13 44.17 -71.58
C ILE A 8 35.02 44.62 -70.62
N ILE A 9 34.05 45.40 -71.12
CA ILE A 9 32.89 45.85 -70.34
C ILE A 9 32.03 44.65 -69.91
N LEU A 10 31.80 43.68 -70.80
CA LEU A 10 31.06 42.46 -70.48
C LEU A 10 31.75 41.61 -69.41
N ILE A 11 33.07 41.46 -69.49
CA ILE A 11 33.86 40.73 -68.48
C ILE A 11 33.81 41.45 -67.14
N ALA A 12 33.99 42.78 -67.12
CA ALA A 12 33.91 43.56 -65.89
C ALA A 12 32.52 43.48 -65.23
N LEU A 13 31.45 43.52 -66.04
CA LEU A 13 30.08 43.37 -65.57
C LEU A 13 29.82 41.95 -65.00
N ALA A 14 30.33 40.92 -65.68
CA ALA A 14 30.21 39.54 -65.21
C ALA A 14 30.94 39.34 -63.86
N VAL A 15 32.15 39.88 -63.71
CA VAL A 15 32.91 39.84 -62.45
C VAL A 15 32.16 40.59 -61.34
N LEU A 16 31.61 41.76 -61.63
CA LEU A 16 30.80 42.53 -60.68
C LEU A 16 29.56 41.74 -60.21
N LEU A 17 28.85 41.09 -61.13
CA LEU A 17 27.69 40.25 -60.81
C LEU A 17 28.06 39.05 -59.94
N VAL A 18 29.19 38.39 -60.22
CA VAL A 18 29.68 37.27 -59.41
C VAL A 18 30.04 37.74 -57.99
N ILE A 19 30.68 38.91 -57.85
CA ILE A 19 31.00 39.53 -56.56
C ILE A 19 29.73 39.83 -55.77
N LEU A 20 28.73 40.43 -56.42
CA LEU A 20 27.47 40.80 -55.78
C LEU A 20 26.67 39.55 -55.35
N TYR A 21 26.63 38.52 -56.20
CA TYR A 21 26.00 37.25 -55.87
C TYR A 21 26.70 36.53 -54.71
N SER A 22 28.04 36.51 -54.70
CA SER A 22 28.85 35.90 -53.63
C SER A 22 28.76 36.65 -52.28
N SER A 23 28.33 37.91 -52.33
CA SER A 23 28.14 38.77 -51.16
C SER A 23 26.83 38.48 -50.42
N ILE A 24 25.85 37.85 -51.06
CA ILE A 24 24.52 37.61 -50.47
C ILE A 24 24.49 36.26 -49.74
N PHE A 25 23.94 36.24 -48.52
CA PHE A 25 23.58 35.01 -47.83
C PHE A 25 22.21 35.16 -47.14
N VAL A 26 21.52 34.02 -46.99
CA VAL A 26 20.16 33.96 -46.44
C VAL A 26 20.19 33.19 -45.13
N VAL A 27 19.56 33.73 -44.10
CA VAL A 27 19.39 33.09 -42.79
C VAL A 27 17.94 32.67 -42.62
N ASN A 28 17.72 31.37 -42.42
CA ASN A 28 16.39 30.81 -42.20
C ASN A 28 15.95 30.95 -40.74
N ALA A 29 14.66 30.83 -40.47
CA ALA A 29 14.13 30.92 -39.10
C ALA A 29 14.60 29.82 -38.13
N ARG A 30 15.17 28.74 -38.65
CA ARG A 30 15.74 27.62 -37.86
C ARG A 30 17.24 27.76 -37.62
N GLU A 31 17.86 28.75 -38.22
CA GLU A 31 19.30 28.95 -38.26
C GLU A 31 19.64 30.34 -37.76
N GLN A 32 20.89 30.50 -37.34
CA GLN A 32 21.50 31.76 -36.96
C GLN A 32 22.89 31.78 -37.55
N ALA A 33 23.36 32.95 -37.97
CA ALA A 33 24.62 33.08 -38.69
C ALA A 33 25.60 33.94 -37.89
N ILE A 34 26.84 33.46 -37.79
CA ILE A 34 27.96 34.23 -37.25
C ILE A 34 28.95 34.53 -38.36
N VAL A 35 29.24 35.83 -38.54
CA VAL A 35 30.21 36.32 -39.52
C VAL A 35 31.53 36.52 -38.81
N VAL A 36 32.54 35.78 -39.24
CA VAL A 36 33.88 35.80 -38.66
C VAL A 36 34.89 36.25 -39.68
N ARG A 37 35.76 37.16 -39.24
CA ARG A 37 36.82 37.77 -40.05
C ARG A 37 38.16 37.54 -39.41
N PHE A 38 39.07 36.88 -40.11
CA PHE A 38 40.40 36.54 -39.57
C PHE A 38 40.33 35.89 -38.17
N GLY A 39 39.33 35.03 -37.93
CA GLY A 39 39.10 34.38 -36.64
C GLY A 39 38.35 35.22 -35.59
N GLN A 40 38.14 36.52 -35.80
CA GLN A 40 37.42 37.40 -34.87
C GLN A 40 35.94 37.53 -35.23
N ILE A 41 35.07 37.55 -34.21
CA ILE A 41 33.62 37.69 -34.38
C ILE A 41 33.27 39.14 -34.71
N GLN A 42 32.81 39.39 -35.93
CA GLN A 42 32.41 40.72 -36.37
C GLN A 42 30.93 40.99 -36.08
N SER A 43 30.05 40.06 -36.46
CA SER A 43 28.62 40.22 -36.23
C SER A 43 27.89 38.89 -36.08
N VAL A 44 26.83 38.91 -35.27
CA VAL A 44 25.88 37.81 -35.09
C VAL A 44 24.55 38.23 -35.70
N LYS A 45 23.96 37.37 -36.53
CA LYS A 45 22.67 37.59 -37.20
C LYS A 45 21.71 36.49 -36.76
N SER A 46 20.80 36.84 -35.86
CA SER A 46 19.84 35.90 -35.26
C SER A 46 18.44 35.97 -35.90
N ASP A 47 18.16 37.05 -36.63
CA ASP A 47 16.86 37.24 -37.29
C ASP A 47 16.87 36.60 -38.69
N PRO A 48 15.74 36.03 -39.14
CA PRO A 48 15.62 35.49 -40.48
C PRO A 48 15.65 36.63 -41.50
N GLY A 49 16.50 36.53 -42.51
CA GLY A 49 16.65 37.60 -43.48
C GLY A 49 17.78 37.39 -44.46
N ILE A 50 17.88 38.35 -45.39
CA ILE A 50 18.97 38.42 -46.36
C ILE A 50 20.02 39.35 -45.79
N TYR A 51 21.25 38.87 -45.72
CA TYR A 51 22.39 39.62 -45.22
C TYR A 51 23.50 39.65 -46.26
N PHE A 52 24.34 40.67 -46.14
CA PHE A 52 25.47 40.89 -47.02
C PHE A 52 26.78 40.65 -46.25
N LYS A 53 27.69 39.90 -46.86
CA LYS A 53 29.06 39.67 -46.40
C LYS A 53 30.04 40.14 -47.46
N LEU A 54 31.29 40.43 -47.10
CA LEU A 54 32.28 40.73 -48.14
C LEU A 54 32.58 39.46 -48.97
N PRO A 55 32.64 39.56 -50.31
CA PRO A 55 32.81 38.40 -51.21
C PRO A 55 34.26 37.87 -51.27
N PHE A 56 35.14 38.28 -50.36
CA PHE A 56 36.55 37.88 -50.31
C PHE A 56 36.76 36.53 -49.58
N GLY A 57 35.97 35.52 -49.91
CA GLY A 57 36.05 34.18 -49.30
C GLY A 57 37.40 33.48 -49.51
N PHE A 58 38.22 33.96 -50.45
CA PHE A 58 39.54 33.41 -50.80
C PHE A 58 40.71 33.97 -49.94
N MET A 59 40.45 34.96 -49.08
CA MET A 59 41.47 35.55 -48.18
C MET A 59 41.14 35.36 -46.69
N ASP A 60 40.28 34.39 -46.31
CA ASP A 60 39.78 34.20 -44.93
C ASP A 60 39.15 35.47 -44.28
N ALA A 61 38.72 36.42 -45.11
CA ALA A 61 38.28 37.73 -44.66
C ALA A 61 36.86 37.72 -44.06
N ASP A 62 35.88 37.04 -44.64
CA ASP A 62 34.53 36.92 -44.06
C ASP A 62 33.98 35.50 -44.27
N ARG A 63 34.04 34.67 -43.23
CA ARG A 63 33.45 33.32 -43.20
C ARG A 63 32.14 33.36 -42.42
N VAL A 64 31.06 32.95 -43.06
CA VAL A 64 29.76 32.75 -42.42
C VAL A 64 29.69 31.31 -41.90
N GLN A 65 29.42 31.15 -40.62
CA GLN A 65 29.07 29.86 -40.03
C GLN A 65 27.60 29.90 -39.64
N PHE A 66 26.85 28.92 -40.12
CA PHE A 66 25.47 28.70 -39.72
C PHE A 66 25.44 27.81 -38.49
N VAL A 67 24.59 28.15 -37.55
CA VAL A 67 24.37 27.44 -36.30
C VAL A 67 22.87 27.22 -36.16
N GLU A 68 22.46 26.07 -35.64
CA GLU A 68 21.04 25.77 -35.46
C GLU A 68 20.46 26.55 -34.27
N ARG A 69 19.22 27.05 -34.41
CA ARG A 69 18.49 27.76 -33.33
C ARG A 69 17.40 26.90 -32.67
N ARG A 70 17.08 25.74 -33.27
CA ARG A 70 16.05 24.82 -32.74
C ARG A 70 16.54 24.12 -31.47
N ALA A 71 15.58 23.58 -30.72
CA ALA A 71 15.86 22.64 -29.66
C ALA A 71 16.54 21.37 -30.24
N LEU A 72 17.67 21.03 -29.65
CA LEU A 72 18.50 19.87 -29.93
C LEU A 72 18.38 18.91 -28.75
N ARG A 73 18.49 17.61 -29.04
CA ARG A 73 18.46 16.55 -28.04
C ARG A 73 19.85 15.96 -27.90
N LEU A 74 20.31 15.87 -26.66
CA LEU A 74 21.50 15.15 -26.26
C LEU A 74 21.09 13.94 -25.43
N ASP A 75 21.36 12.74 -25.91
CA ASP A 75 21.13 11.51 -25.17
C ASP A 75 22.41 11.08 -24.42
N LEU A 76 22.20 10.52 -23.23
CA LEU A 76 23.22 9.94 -22.37
C LEU A 76 22.70 8.58 -21.88
N ASP A 77 23.25 7.51 -22.44
CA ASP A 77 22.74 6.15 -22.27
C ASP A 77 23.66 5.30 -21.37
N ASN A 78 23.06 4.37 -20.63
CA ASN A 78 23.75 3.35 -19.81
C ASN A 78 24.75 3.93 -18.81
N ILE A 79 24.39 5.03 -18.14
CA ILE A 79 25.24 5.60 -17.10
C ILE A 79 25.04 4.83 -15.81
N ARG A 80 26.13 4.27 -15.31
CA ARG A 80 26.17 3.58 -14.04
C ARG A 80 26.35 4.57 -12.89
N VAL A 81 25.32 4.71 -12.07
CA VAL A 81 25.30 5.54 -10.86
C VAL A 81 25.06 4.69 -9.62
N GLN A 82 25.58 5.13 -8.48
CA GLN A 82 25.40 4.47 -7.20
C GLN A 82 24.62 5.41 -6.26
N VAL A 83 23.62 4.87 -5.57
CA VAL A 83 22.85 5.60 -4.55
C VAL A 83 23.51 5.50 -3.18
N GLN A 84 23.04 6.29 -2.21
CA GLN A 84 23.57 6.31 -0.85
C GLN A 84 23.59 4.91 -0.20
N ASP A 85 22.59 4.07 -0.47
CA ASP A 85 22.47 2.70 0.07
C ASP A 85 23.41 1.69 -0.59
N GLY A 86 24.31 2.16 -1.47
CA GLY A 86 25.30 1.34 -2.14
C GLY A 86 24.79 0.55 -3.34
N GLN A 87 23.48 0.59 -3.64
CA GLN A 87 22.91 -0.03 -4.83
C GLN A 87 23.27 0.74 -6.09
N THR A 88 23.37 0.02 -7.20
CA THR A 88 23.81 0.57 -8.48
C THR A 88 22.70 0.50 -9.51
N PHE A 89 22.44 1.63 -10.16
CA PHE A 89 21.49 1.77 -11.25
C PHE A 89 22.18 2.06 -12.57
N ASP A 90 21.62 1.52 -13.64
CA ASP A 90 21.91 1.94 -15.00
C ASP A 90 20.81 2.92 -15.44
N VAL A 91 21.24 4.15 -15.76
CA VAL A 91 20.37 5.29 -16.00
C VAL A 91 20.52 5.78 -17.43
N ASP A 92 19.39 5.93 -18.11
CA ASP A 92 19.31 6.62 -19.40
C ASP A 92 18.68 7.99 -19.18
N ALA A 93 19.36 9.04 -19.60
CA ALA A 93 18.90 10.41 -19.50
C ALA A 93 19.07 11.15 -20.82
N PHE A 94 18.31 12.22 -20.99
CA PHE A 94 18.47 13.13 -22.10
C PHE A 94 18.25 14.57 -21.67
N VAL A 95 18.92 15.46 -22.39
CA VAL A 95 18.82 16.90 -22.26
C VAL A 95 18.27 17.46 -23.55
N ILE A 96 17.32 18.38 -23.43
CA ILE A 96 16.89 19.24 -24.52
C ILE A 96 17.53 20.60 -24.30
N TYR A 97 18.28 21.06 -25.30
CA TYR A 97 19.02 22.32 -25.23
C TYR A 97 18.93 23.07 -26.56
N ASN A 98 19.08 24.38 -26.53
CA ASN A 98 19.21 25.20 -27.74
C ASN A 98 20.38 26.18 -27.59
N ILE A 99 20.91 26.64 -28.71
CA ILE A 99 22.02 27.60 -28.71
C ILE A 99 21.43 29.01 -28.63
N ALA A 100 21.45 29.60 -27.44
CA ALA A 100 20.88 30.93 -27.19
C ALA A 100 21.87 32.05 -27.53
N ASP A 101 23.15 31.88 -27.18
CA ASP A 101 24.22 32.86 -27.46
C ASP A 101 25.30 32.24 -28.37
N VAL A 102 25.20 32.54 -29.67
CA VAL A 102 26.15 32.07 -30.69
C VAL A 102 27.54 32.66 -30.51
N ARG A 103 27.64 33.88 -29.98
CA ARG A 103 28.93 34.55 -29.77
C ARG A 103 29.70 33.76 -28.72
N ARG A 104 29.08 33.55 -27.56
CA ARG A 104 29.69 32.79 -26.45
C ARG A 104 29.95 31.34 -26.84
N PHE A 105 29.03 30.71 -27.57
CA PHE A 105 29.24 29.37 -28.13
C PHE A 105 30.51 29.31 -28.98
N ARG A 106 30.73 30.28 -29.86
CA ARG A 106 31.95 30.30 -30.68
C ARG A 106 33.21 30.64 -29.90
N GLU A 107 33.15 31.55 -28.94
CA GLU A 107 34.30 31.90 -28.09
C GLU A 107 34.77 30.70 -27.26
N THR A 108 33.83 29.88 -26.76
CA THR A 108 34.15 28.80 -25.81
C THR A 108 34.42 27.44 -26.47
N VAL A 109 33.74 27.11 -27.58
CA VAL A 109 33.89 25.82 -28.30
C VAL A 109 34.24 25.98 -29.78
N SER A 110 34.68 27.16 -30.23
CA SER A 110 34.98 27.44 -31.65
C SER A 110 33.79 27.21 -32.61
N GLY A 111 32.57 27.11 -32.07
CA GLY A 111 31.37 26.79 -32.82
C GLY A 111 31.27 25.31 -33.19
N ASP A 112 32.04 24.44 -32.54
CA ASP A 112 31.97 23.00 -32.69
C ASP A 112 30.91 22.42 -31.75
N ARG A 113 29.89 21.79 -32.37
CA ARG A 113 28.79 21.15 -31.66
C ARG A 113 29.28 19.95 -30.85
N ASP A 114 30.14 19.12 -31.41
CA ASP A 114 30.56 17.88 -30.77
C ASP A 114 31.37 18.17 -29.51
N ALA A 115 32.21 19.21 -29.56
CA ALA A 115 32.94 19.70 -28.40
C ALA A 115 32.03 20.23 -27.29
N ALA A 116 30.96 20.96 -27.64
CA ALA A 116 29.98 21.42 -26.66
C ALA A 116 29.18 20.26 -26.05
N GLU A 117 28.71 19.33 -26.88
CA GLU A 117 28.00 18.13 -26.42
C GLU A 117 28.88 17.28 -25.52
N ALA A 118 30.17 17.12 -25.82
CA ALA A 118 31.10 16.37 -24.96
C ALA A 118 31.22 16.99 -23.56
N ARG A 119 31.29 18.32 -23.47
CA ARG A 119 31.32 19.03 -22.17
C ARG A 119 30.00 18.88 -21.42
N LEU A 120 28.87 19.01 -22.13
CA LEU A 120 27.55 18.86 -21.54
C LEU A 120 27.28 17.42 -21.07
N ARG A 121 27.74 16.41 -21.82
CA ARG A 121 27.69 14.99 -21.43
C ARG A 121 28.48 14.74 -20.14
N ALA A 122 29.71 15.25 -20.06
CA ALA A 122 30.54 15.10 -18.86
C ALA A 122 29.88 15.76 -17.62
N GLN A 123 29.29 16.94 -17.81
CA GLN A 123 28.60 17.63 -16.72
C GLN A 123 27.28 16.95 -16.30
N LEU A 124 26.52 16.42 -17.27
CA LEU A 124 25.31 15.66 -16.99
C LEU A 124 25.65 14.36 -16.23
N ASP A 125 26.70 13.63 -16.63
CA ASP A 125 27.19 12.45 -15.89
C ASP A 125 27.60 12.82 -14.45
N SER A 126 28.38 13.90 -14.28
CA SER A 126 28.78 14.36 -12.94
C SER A 126 27.59 14.74 -12.06
N SER A 127 26.62 15.46 -12.62
CA SER A 127 25.42 15.89 -11.89
C SER A 127 24.50 14.72 -11.54
N LEU A 128 24.32 13.76 -12.46
CA LEU A 128 23.61 12.51 -12.19
C LEU A 128 24.28 11.75 -11.05
N ARG A 129 25.60 11.53 -11.08
CA ARG A 129 26.33 10.84 -10.01
C ARG A 129 26.18 11.52 -8.66
N ARG A 130 26.27 12.86 -8.61
CA ARG A 130 26.09 13.64 -7.38
C ARG A 130 24.68 13.49 -6.83
N VAL A 131 23.65 13.75 -7.63
CA VAL A 131 22.26 13.75 -7.18
C VAL A 131 21.80 12.35 -6.78
N TYR A 132 22.17 11.31 -7.52
CA TYR A 132 21.89 9.92 -7.12
C TYR A 132 22.66 9.51 -5.86
N GLY A 133 23.92 9.91 -5.72
CA GLY A 133 24.76 9.55 -4.57
C GLY A 133 24.30 10.15 -3.23
N LEU A 134 23.48 11.22 -3.27
CA LEU A 134 22.93 11.88 -2.08
C LEU A 134 21.54 11.35 -1.68
N ARG A 135 20.98 10.39 -2.41
CA ARG A 135 19.60 9.93 -2.24
C ARG A 135 19.56 8.42 -1.99
N ASP A 136 18.48 7.99 -1.33
CA ASP A 136 18.15 6.57 -1.10
C ASP A 136 17.67 5.91 -2.41
N TYR A 137 17.77 4.60 -2.47
CA TYR A 137 17.22 3.75 -3.54
C TYR A 137 15.77 4.12 -3.91
N ASN A 138 14.90 4.38 -2.93
CA ASN A 138 13.47 4.65 -3.16
C ASN A 138 13.20 6.05 -3.75
N ALA A 139 14.10 7.00 -3.54
CA ALA A 139 13.97 8.37 -4.05
C ALA A 139 13.90 8.40 -5.59
N ALA A 140 14.72 7.57 -6.24
CA ALA A 140 14.80 7.51 -7.70
C ALA A 140 13.53 6.93 -8.37
N LEU A 141 12.72 6.20 -7.60
CA LEU A 141 11.50 5.52 -8.05
C LEU A 141 10.21 6.14 -7.49
N SER A 142 10.32 7.20 -6.70
CA SER A 142 9.20 7.87 -6.05
C SER A 142 8.94 9.27 -6.66
N GLU A 143 8.07 10.04 -6.00
CA GLU A 143 7.74 11.42 -6.38
C GLU A 143 8.96 12.36 -6.30
N GLU A 144 10.00 11.98 -5.54
CA GLU A 144 11.25 12.72 -5.43
C GLU A 144 12.04 12.81 -6.74
N ARG A 145 11.74 11.94 -7.71
CA ARG A 145 12.34 11.95 -9.05
C ARG A 145 12.19 13.29 -9.77
N VAL A 146 11.07 13.98 -9.54
CA VAL A 146 10.84 15.31 -10.15
C VAL A 146 11.81 16.33 -9.57
N ALA A 147 12.01 16.33 -8.26
CA ALA A 147 12.96 17.20 -7.58
C ALA A 147 14.40 16.92 -8.04
N MET A 148 14.77 15.65 -8.18
CA MET A 148 16.09 15.26 -8.72
C MET A 148 16.33 15.81 -10.12
N MET A 149 15.35 15.73 -11.03
CA MET A 149 15.49 16.25 -12.40
C MET A 149 15.64 17.77 -12.42
N LEU A 150 14.95 18.49 -11.53
CA LEU A 150 15.09 19.94 -11.39
C LEU A 150 16.47 20.33 -10.86
N GLU A 151 16.96 19.62 -9.85
CA GLU A 151 18.31 19.80 -9.28
C GLU A 151 19.39 19.59 -10.37
N ILE A 152 19.32 18.47 -11.09
CA ILE A 152 20.25 18.17 -12.20
C ILE A 152 20.18 19.26 -13.28
N ARG A 153 18.98 19.71 -13.65
CA ARG A 153 18.78 20.78 -14.64
C ARG A 153 19.41 22.09 -14.20
N ASP A 154 19.22 22.47 -12.95
CA ASP A 154 19.73 23.74 -12.43
C ASP A 154 21.26 23.69 -12.30
N ASP A 155 21.84 22.54 -11.95
CA ASP A 155 23.29 22.31 -11.99
C ASP A 155 23.87 22.41 -13.40
N LEU A 156 23.18 21.85 -14.40
CA LEU A 156 23.57 21.93 -15.81
C LEU A 156 23.44 23.33 -16.39
N ARG A 157 22.50 24.15 -15.89
CA ARG A 157 22.21 25.48 -16.43
C ARG A 157 23.44 26.37 -16.36
N ILE A 158 24.17 26.36 -15.24
CA ILE A 158 25.34 27.23 -15.02
C ILE A 158 26.42 26.94 -16.07
N ASP A 159 26.74 25.67 -16.28
CA ASP A 159 27.76 25.29 -17.26
C ASP A 159 27.30 25.44 -18.70
N ALA A 160 26.01 25.19 -18.97
CA ALA A 160 25.42 25.43 -20.27
C ALA A 160 25.48 26.92 -20.67
N GLU A 161 25.16 27.83 -19.74
CA GLU A 161 25.22 29.27 -19.98
C GLU A 161 26.66 29.76 -20.27
N ASN A 162 27.66 29.15 -19.64
CA ASN A 162 29.09 29.40 -19.94
C ASN A 162 29.47 28.96 -21.36
N LEU A 163 28.79 27.95 -21.90
CA LEU A 163 28.92 27.48 -23.27
C LEU A 163 28.01 28.24 -24.26
N GLY A 164 27.19 29.20 -23.81
CA GLY A 164 26.20 29.89 -24.65
C GLY A 164 24.97 29.05 -25.00
N LEU A 165 24.74 27.96 -24.26
CA LEU A 165 23.62 27.05 -24.40
C LEU A 165 22.52 27.39 -23.38
N HIS A 166 21.27 27.17 -23.77
CA HIS A 166 20.13 27.20 -22.87
C HIS A 166 19.56 25.79 -22.72
N ILE A 167 19.27 25.37 -21.49
CA ILE A 167 18.70 24.06 -21.19
C ILE A 167 17.19 24.23 -21.04
N ASP A 168 16.44 23.61 -21.95
CA ASP A 168 14.98 23.60 -21.92
C ASP A 168 14.49 22.61 -20.84
N ASP A 169 14.98 21.38 -20.89
CA ASP A 169 14.57 20.33 -19.95
C ASP A 169 15.61 19.20 -19.83
N VAL A 170 15.61 18.53 -18.66
CA VAL A 170 16.37 17.31 -18.39
C VAL A 170 15.37 16.22 -18.02
N ARG A 171 15.47 15.07 -18.68
CA ARG A 171 14.59 13.94 -18.38
C ARG A 171 15.36 12.65 -18.29
N ILE A 172 15.00 11.87 -17.28
CA ILE A 172 15.50 10.51 -17.13
C ILE A 172 14.51 9.58 -17.80
N ARG A 173 14.96 8.89 -18.87
CA ARG A 173 14.15 7.96 -19.67
C ARG A 173 13.96 6.63 -18.95
N ARG A 174 15.01 6.12 -18.29
CA ARG A 174 15.02 4.80 -17.66
C ARG A 174 15.95 4.77 -16.45
N THR A 175 15.58 4.00 -15.44
CA THR A 175 16.36 3.80 -14.20
C THR A 175 16.17 2.35 -13.79
N ASP A 176 17.07 1.49 -14.23
CA ASP A 176 17.00 0.05 -13.98
C ASP A 176 18.11 -0.36 -13.00
N LEU A 177 17.83 -1.32 -12.12
CA LEU A 177 18.89 -1.97 -11.33
C LEU A 177 19.90 -2.63 -12.28
N SER A 178 21.19 -2.49 -11.97
CA SER A 178 22.23 -3.22 -12.69
C SER A 178 21.96 -4.74 -12.64
N PRO A 179 22.14 -5.47 -13.77
CA PRO A 179 21.82 -6.90 -13.85
C PRO A 179 22.60 -7.77 -12.85
N GLU A 180 23.74 -7.27 -12.35
CA GLU A 180 24.58 -7.94 -11.35
C GLU A 180 23.95 -7.93 -9.95
N VAL A 181 23.28 -6.84 -9.58
CA VAL A 181 22.74 -6.62 -8.22
C VAL A 181 21.26 -7.00 -8.13
N ALA A 182 20.54 -6.89 -9.25
CA ALA A 182 19.10 -7.08 -9.30
C ALA A 182 18.60 -8.39 -8.64
N PRO A 183 19.16 -9.59 -8.89
CA PRO A 183 18.67 -10.83 -8.29
C PRO A 183 18.75 -10.83 -6.75
N ASN A 184 19.82 -10.26 -6.19
CA ASN A 184 20.02 -10.20 -4.73
C ASN A 184 19.03 -9.23 -4.09
N THR A 185 18.84 -8.04 -4.67
CA THR A 185 17.86 -7.06 -4.19
C THR A 185 16.44 -7.62 -4.28
N TYR A 186 16.07 -8.29 -5.38
CA TYR A 186 14.75 -8.92 -5.51
C TYR A 186 14.50 -10.01 -4.46
N ASN A 187 15.50 -10.83 -4.17
CA ASN A 187 15.39 -11.86 -3.12
C ASN A 187 15.26 -11.25 -1.72
N ALA A 188 16.00 -10.17 -1.43
CA ALA A 188 15.87 -9.43 -0.19
C ALA A 188 14.48 -8.81 -0.04
N MET A 189 14.01 -8.08 -1.06
CA MET A 189 12.65 -7.49 -1.09
C MET A 189 11.56 -8.55 -0.92
N ARG A 190 11.70 -9.72 -1.57
CA ARG A 190 10.75 -10.83 -1.41
C ARG A 190 10.73 -11.33 0.04
N SER A 191 11.89 -11.50 0.66
CA SER A 191 12.02 -11.99 2.03
C SER A 191 11.44 -10.98 3.04
N GLU A 192 11.71 -9.70 2.84
CA GLU A 192 11.16 -8.62 3.65
C GLU A 192 9.63 -8.53 3.53
N ARG A 193 9.10 -8.59 2.30
CA ARG A 193 7.65 -8.62 2.06
C ARG A 193 6.98 -9.84 2.68
N LEU A 194 7.62 -11.01 2.63
CA LEU A 194 7.12 -12.21 3.30
C LEU A 194 7.12 -12.04 4.82
N ALA A 195 8.21 -11.52 5.40
CA ALA A 195 8.30 -11.26 6.83
C ALA A 195 7.26 -10.23 7.30
N GLU A 196 7.03 -9.16 6.53
CA GLU A 196 6.00 -8.17 6.80
C GLU A 196 4.59 -8.78 6.69
N ALA A 197 4.32 -9.57 5.64
CA ALA A 197 3.05 -10.26 5.49
C ALA A 197 2.79 -11.24 6.65
N GLU A 198 3.80 -12.01 7.08
CA GLU A 198 3.68 -12.89 8.25
C GLU A 198 3.44 -12.11 9.54
N ARG A 199 4.10 -10.96 9.72
CA ARG A 199 3.86 -10.08 10.87
C ARG A 199 2.42 -9.58 10.91
N ILE A 200 1.89 -9.13 9.77
CA ILE A 200 0.50 -8.66 9.65
C ILE A 200 -0.49 -9.81 9.89
N ARG A 201 -0.22 -11.00 9.34
CA ARG A 201 -1.05 -12.20 9.58
C ARG A 201 -1.03 -12.62 11.04
N ALA A 202 0.13 -12.62 11.68
CA ALA A 202 0.27 -12.96 13.09
C ALA A 202 -0.51 -11.97 13.97
N ALA A 203 -0.38 -10.66 13.72
CA ALA A 203 -1.15 -9.63 14.42
C ALA A 203 -2.66 -9.81 14.23
N GLY A 204 -3.12 -10.03 13.00
CA GLY A 204 -4.54 -10.29 12.70
C GLY A 204 -5.07 -11.57 13.38
N ASN A 205 -4.25 -12.62 13.43
CA ASN A 205 -4.58 -13.86 14.14
C ASN A 205 -4.66 -13.64 15.65
N GLU A 206 -3.72 -12.92 16.24
CA GLU A 206 -3.71 -12.61 17.67
C GLU A 206 -4.97 -11.81 18.06
N GLU A 207 -5.27 -10.73 17.33
CA GLU A 207 -6.48 -9.93 17.56
C GLU A 207 -7.76 -10.75 17.36
N GLY A 208 -7.78 -11.61 16.35
CA GLY A 208 -8.89 -12.52 16.08
C GLY A 208 -9.09 -13.52 17.22
N GLN A 209 -8.03 -14.13 17.74
CA GLN A 209 -8.08 -15.06 18.88
C GLN A 209 -8.55 -14.35 20.15
N ARG A 210 -8.05 -13.14 20.42
CA ARG A 210 -8.49 -12.33 21.56
C ARG A 210 -10.00 -12.03 21.48
N ARG A 211 -10.49 -11.61 20.32
CA ARG A 211 -11.92 -11.34 20.10
C ARG A 211 -12.79 -12.59 20.27
N ARG A 212 -12.36 -13.74 19.74
CA ARG A 212 -13.07 -15.02 19.93
C ARG A 212 -13.11 -15.43 21.40
N ALA A 213 -11.99 -15.35 22.12
CA ALA A 213 -11.96 -15.70 23.54
C ALA A 213 -12.89 -14.81 24.39
N VAL A 214 -12.98 -13.51 24.07
CA VAL A 214 -13.95 -12.61 24.72
C VAL A 214 -15.39 -12.99 24.38
N ALA A 215 -15.67 -13.30 23.11
CA ALA A 215 -17.00 -13.74 22.68
C ALA A 215 -17.42 -15.06 23.34
N ASP A 216 -16.53 -16.06 23.38
CA ASP A 216 -16.77 -17.36 24.00
C ASP A 216 -17.05 -17.21 25.51
N ARG A 217 -16.27 -16.36 26.19
CA ARG A 217 -16.53 -16.00 27.59
C ARG A 217 -17.92 -15.38 27.77
N GLN A 218 -18.30 -14.43 26.90
CA GLN A 218 -19.61 -13.78 26.97
C GLN A 218 -20.75 -14.78 26.74
N VAL A 219 -20.59 -15.74 25.83
CA VAL A 219 -21.60 -16.80 25.62
C VAL A 219 -21.77 -17.63 26.90
N VAL A 220 -20.67 -18.04 27.54
CA VAL A 220 -20.74 -18.81 28.80
C VAL A 220 -21.36 -17.98 29.93
N GLU A 221 -21.01 -16.71 30.06
CA GLU A 221 -21.57 -15.80 31.07
C GLU A 221 -23.07 -15.60 30.87
N ILE A 222 -23.51 -15.26 29.66
CA ILE A 222 -24.92 -15.04 29.33
C ILE A 222 -25.75 -16.32 29.55
N THR A 223 -25.23 -17.48 29.13
CA THR A 223 -25.94 -18.76 29.32
C THR A 223 -26.02 -19.16 30.79
N ALA A 224 -24.96 -18.92 31.57
CA ALA A 224 -24.96 -19.19 33.00
C ALA A 224 -25.92 -18.26 33.76
N ASP A 225 -25.95 -16.98 33.43
CA ASP A 225 -26.89 -16.01 34.01
C ASP A 225 -28.33 -16.35 33.64
N ALA A 226 -28.59 -16.67 32.36
CA ALA A 226 -29.92 -17.10 31.92
C ALA A 226 -30.39 -18.38 32.63
N GLN A 227 -29.49 -19.36 32.85
CA GLN A 227 -29.82 -20.59 33.57
C GLN A 227 -30.07 -20.32 35.06
N ARG A 228 -29.24 -19.50 35.70
CA ARG A 228 -29.46 -19.05 37.09
C ARG A 228 -30.83 -18.40 37.24
N ASP A 229 -31.15 -17.44 36.38
CA ASP A 229 -32.42 -16.71 36.43
C ASP A 229 -33.61 -17.65 36.19
N SER A 230 -33.49 -18.59 35.26
CA SER A 230 -34.49 -19.63 35.01
C SER A 230 -34.72 -20.52 36.24
N GLU A 231 -33.66 -20.94 36.92
CA GLU A 231 -33.75 -21.74 38.15
C GLU A 231 -34.37 -20.97 39.31
N ILE A 232 -34.00 -19.68 39.48
CA ILE A 232 -34.62 -18.80 40.47
C ILE A 232 -36.11 -18.64 40.18
N LEU A 233 -36.48 -18.33 38.93
CA LEU A 233 -37.88 -18.13 38.55
C LEU A 233 -38.70 -19.42 38.73
N ARG A 234 -38.14 -20.58 38.38
CA ARG A 234 -38.77 -21.88 38.61
C ARG A 234 -38.94 -22.15 40.11
N GLY A 235 -37.92 -21.89 40.92
CA GLY A 235 -37.98 -22.03 42.38
C GLY A 235 -39.02 -21.12 43.03
N GLN A 236 -39.13 -19.87 42.56
CA GLN A 236 -40.18 -18.93 42.97
C GLN A 236 -41.57 -19.44 42.58
N GLY A 237 -41.73 -19.92 41.35
CA GLY A 237 -42.98 -20.51 40.87
C GLY A 237 -43.41 -21.75 41.68
N ASP A 238 -42.46 -22.63 42.02
CA ASP A 238 -42.73 -23.79 42.87
C ASP A 238 -43.08 -23.38 44.31
N ALA A 239 -42.41 -22.37 44.86
CA ALA A 239 -42.72 -21.82 46.18
C ALA A 239 -44.14 -21.21 46.22
N ASP A 240 -44.49 -20.40 45.22
CA ASP A 240 -45.83 -19.80 45.10
C ASP A 240 -46.91 -20.85 44.86
N ARG A 241 -46.63 -21.84 44.01
CA ARG A 241 -47.52 -22.98 43.79
C ARG A 241 -47.79 -23.71 45.10
N ASN A 242 -46.74 -24.06 45.85
CA ASN A 242 -46.87 -24.77 47.12
C ASN A 242 -47.60 -23.92 48.17
N ARG A 243 -47.35 -22.61 48.21
CA ARG A 243 -48.04 -21.67 49.10
C ARG A 243 -49.54 -21.62 48.80
N ILE A 244 -49.93 -21.41 47.54
CA ILE A 244 -51.34 -21.38 47.11
C ILE A 244 -52.01 -22.73 47.40
N PHE A 245 -51.31 -23.83 47.12
CA PHE A 245 -51.81 -25.17 47.46
C PHE A 245 -52.03 -25.33 48.96
N ALA A 246 -51.05 -24.97 49.80
CA ALA A 246 -51.18 -25.05 51.26
C ALA A 246 -52.31 -24.16 51.80
N GLU A 247 -52.46 -22.94 51.28
CA GLU A 247 -53.57 -22.03 51.63
C GLU A 247 -54.94 -22.60 51.23
N ALA A 248 -55.04 -23.23 50.06
CA ALA A 248 -56.26 -23.87 49.60
C ALA A 248 -56.58 -25.15 50.41
N PHE A 249 -55.58 -25.98 50.69
CA PHE A 249 -55.72 -27.23 51.44
C PHE A 249 -55.93 -27.02 52.94
N GLY A 250 -55.44 -25.91 53.50
CA GLY A 250 -55.64 -25.55 54.90
C GLY A 250 -57.07 -25.13 55.26
N LYS A 251 -57.94 -24.89 54.26
CA LYS A 251 -59.34 -24.50 54.50
C LYS A 251 -60.22 -25.67 54.98
N ASP A 252 -60.01 -26.87 54.46
CA ASP A 252 -60.68 -28.11 54.90
C ASP A 252 -59.77 -29.34 54.66
N PRO A 253 -59.04 -29.78 55.70
CA PRO A 253 -58.15 -30.93 55.61
C PRO A 253 -58.85 -32.25 55.29
N ALA A 254 -60.08 -32.45 55.78
CA ALA A 254 -60.80 -33.72 55.64
C ALA A 254 -61.33 -33.90 54.20
N PHE A 255 -61.87 -32.83 53.60
CA PHE A 255 -62.29 -32.84 52.21
C PHE A 255 -61.10 -33.03 51.25
N PHE A 256 -59.94 -32.45 51.57
CA PHE A 256 -58.74 -32.62 50.77
C PHE A 256 -58.22 -34.05 50.73
N GLU A 257 -58.07 -34.71 51.89
CA GLU A 257 -57.60 -36.10 51.94
C GLU A 257 -58.51 -37.02 51.12
N PHE A 258 -59.83 -36.80 51.17
CA PHE A 258 -60.80 -37.47 50.32
C PHE A 258 -60.59 -37.18 48.83
N TYR A 259 -60.56 -35.90 48.41
CA TYR A 259 -60.43 -35.52 47.01
C TYR A 259 -59.10 -35.97 46.38
N ARG A 260 -57.98 -35.86 47.11
CA ARG A 260 -56.67 -36.32 46.65
C ARG A 260 -56.63 -37.84 46.49
N SER A 261 -57.23 -38.59 47.40
CA SER A 261 -57.33 -40.05 47.26
C SER A 261 -58.16 -40.44 46.03
N MET A 262 -59.28 -39.76 45.77
CA MET A 262 -60.11 -40.00 44.58
C MET A 262 -59.41 -39.63 43.27
N SER A 263 -58.67 -38.51 43.24
CA SER A 263 -57.86 -38.16 42.07
C SER A 263 -56.73 -39.17 41.84
N ALA A 264 -56.08 -39.64 42.91
CA ALA A 264 -55.05 -40.67 42.82
C ALA A 264 -55.61 -42.01 42.32
N TYR A 265 -56.82 -42.40 42.75
CA TYR A 265 -57.51 -43.57 42.20
C TYR A 265 -57.80 -43.39 40.71
N SER A 266 -58.31 -42.23 40.31
CA SER A 266 -58.58 -41.93 38.90
C SER A 266 -57.33 -42.02 38.03
N SER A 267 -56.21 -41.43 38.47
CA SER A 267 -54.95 -41.45 37.71
C SER A 267 -54.25 -42.82 37.72
N ALA A 268 -54.38 -43.60 38.81
CA ALA A 268 -53.79 -44.94 38.90
C ALA A 268 -54.59 -46.01 38.14
N LEU A 269 -55.92 -45.83 38.01
CA LEU A 269 -56.84 -46.78 37.37
C LEU A 269 -57.21 -46.40 35.93
N SER A 270 -56.70 -45.29 35.39
CA SER A 270 -57.03 -44.82 34.03
C SER A 270 -56.41 -45.63 32.89
N SER A 271 -55.37 -46.43 33.18
CA SER A 271 -54.64 -47.20 32.16
C SER A 271 -55.11 -48.68 32.18
N PRO A 272 -55.70 -49.20 31.09
CA PRO A 272 -56.32 -50.54 31.05
C PRO A 272 -55.36 -51.72 31.26
N ASP A 273 -54.04 -51.50 31.19
CA ASP A 273 -53.00 -52.53 31.33
C ASP A 273 -52.36 -52.59 32.75
N THR A 274 -52.90 -51.86 33.72
CA THR A 274 -52.29 -51.75 35.06
C THR A 274 -52.65 -52.96 35.94
N THR A 275 -51.72 -53.90 36.10
CA THR A 275 -51.87 -55.00 37.06
C THR A 275 -51.50 -54.52 38.47
N LEU A 276 -52.48 -54.39 39.35
CA LEU A 276 -52.29 -53.95 40.75
C LEU A 276 -52.15 -55.15 41.68
N VAL A 277 -51.03 -55.28 42.39
CA VAL A 277 -50.83 -56.27 43.47
C VAL A 277 -50.77 -55.53 44.80
N LEU A 278 -51.88 -55.51 45.53
CA LEU A 278 -52.02 -54.78 46.79
C LEU A 278 -52.69 -55.66 47.87
N SER A 279 -52.29 -55.46 49.13
CA SER A 279 -52.96 -56.10 50.26
C SER A 279 -54.35 -55.47 50.50
N PRO A 280 -55.36 -56.25 50.94
CA PRO A 280 -56.71 -55.75 51.20
C PRO A 280 -56.81 -54.65 52.26
N THR A 281 -55.76 -54.38 53.05
CA THR A 281 -55.74 -53.39 54.12
C THR A 281 -54.84 -52.18 53.82
N SER A 282 -54.45 -51.98 52.57
CA SER A 282 -53.55 -50.89 52.19
C SER A 282 -54.14 -49.51 52.52
N GLN A 283 -53.33 -48.63 53.12
CA GLN A 283 -53.67 -47.22 53.35
C GLN A 283 -54.11 -46.49 52.07
N PHE A 284 -53.72 -47.01 50.91
CA PHE A 284 -54.13 -46.47 49.62
C PHE A 284 -55.65 -46.43 49.46
N PHE A 285 -56.41 -47.46 49.87
CA PHE A 285 -57.87 -47.57 49.64
C PHE A 285 -58.75 -47.06 50.80
N ARG A 286 -58.22 -46.24 51.71
CA ARG A 286 -58.89 -45.81 52.95
C ARG A 286 -60.31 -45.24 52.75
N TYR A 287 -60.55 -44.55 51.64
CA TYR A 287 -61.85 -43.94 51.31
C TYR A 287 -62.73 -44.78 50.36
N PHE A 288 -62.23 -45.92 49.88
CA PHE A 288 -63.01 -46.84 49.02
C PHE A 288 -63.94 -47.73 49.86
N GLU A 289 -63.51 -48.12 51.07
CA GLU A 289 -64.29 -48.96 51.99
C GLU A 289 -65.22 -48.17 52.91
N ASN A 290 -64.89 -46.91 53.25
CA ASN A 290 -65.71 -46.07 54.14
C ASN A 290 -65.61 -44.57 53.77
N ALA A 291 -66.75 -43.91 53.58
CA ALA A 291 -66.85 -42.50 53.18
C ALA A 291 -66.26 -41.50 54.20
N SER A 292 -66.10 -41.91 55.46
CA SER A 292 -65.53 -41.08 56.54
C SER A 292 -64.01 -41.24 56.73
N GLY A 293 -63.35 -42.16 56.01
CA GLY A 293 -61.90 -42.31 56.03
C GLY A 293 -61.29 -42.88 57.32
N ASN A 294 -62.09 -43.32 58.30
CA ASN A 294 -61.60 -44.01 59.48
C ASN A 294 -61.35 -45.50 59.16
N GLN A 295 -60.09 -45.94 59.24
CA GLN A 295 -59.75 -47.36 59.18
C GLN A 295 -60.03 -48.04 60.53
N PRO A 296 -60.60 -49.25 60.55
CA PRO A 296 -60.56 -50.10 61.74
C PRO A 296 -59.10 -50.49 62.02
N ALA A 297 -58.66 -50.38 63.27
CA ALA A 297 -57.32 -50.82 63.68
C ALA A 297 -57.11 -52.30 63.31
N ALA A 298 -56.08 -52.58 62.51
CA ALA A 298 -55.73 -53.95 62.15
C ALA A 298 -55.16 -54.70 63.38
N PRO A 299 -55.62 -55.93 63.68
CA PRO A 299 -55.09 -56.72 64.78
C PRO A 299 -53.80 -57.43 64.36
N GLY A 300 -52.72 -57.20 65.12
CA GLY A 300 -51.55 -58.08 65.13
C GLY A 300 -50.29 -57.47 64.52
N GLN A 301 -49.46 -56.88 65.39
CA GLN A 301 -48.01 -57.09 65.42
C GLN A 301 -47.42 -56.47 66.70
N THR A 302 -47.55 -57.23 67.79
CA THR A 302 -46.63 -57.22 68.93
C THR A 302 -45.44 -58.11 68.57
N GLY A 303 -44.21 -57.61 68.69
CA GLY A 303 -43.00 -58.44 68.59
C GLY A 303 -41.84 -57.69 67.95
N GLY A 304 -40.86 -57.30 68.77
CA GLY A 304 -39.78 -56.39 68.38
C GLY A 304 -38.76 -56.95 67.42
N LEU A 305 -37.96 -56.02 66.87
CA LEU A 305 -36.59 -56.21 66.41
C LEU A 305 -35.89 -54.86 66.54
N VAL A 306 -34.92 -54.82 67.45
CA VAL A 306 -33.97 -53.72 67.66
C VAL A 306 -33.07 -53.62 66.42
N PRO A 307 -32.84 -52.42 65.85
CA PRO A 307 -31.67 -52.17 65.01
C PRO A 307 -30.45 -51.77 65.88
N PRO A 308 -29.24 -52.27 65.55
CA PRO A 308 -28.04 -52.07 66.35
C PRO A 308 -27.46 -50.64 66.25
N ALA A 309 -26.68 -50.28 67.26
CA ALA A 309 -25.93 -49.03 67.35
C ALA A 309 -24.95 -48.86 66.18
N ALA A 310 -24.91 -47.65 65.61
CA ALA A 310 -23.91 -47.25 64.62
C ALA A 310 -22.50 -47.24 65.25
N GLN A 311 -21.57 -47.97 64.65
CA GLN A 311 -20.15 -47.95 64.99
C GLN A 311 -19.49 -46.65 64.48
N PRO A 312 -18.53 -46.05 65.21
CA PRO A 312 -17.75 -44.92 64.74
C PRO A 312 -16.71 -45.36 63.69
N ALA A 313 -16.48 -44.49 62.69
CA ALA A 313 -15.50 -44.70 61.62
C ALA A 313 -14.05 -44.83 62.15
N PRO A 314 -13.20 -45.71 61.57
CA PRO A 314 -11.79 -45.78 61.93
C PRO A 314 -11.01 -44.59 61.38
N ALA A 315 -10.13 -44.01 62.21
CA ALA A 315 -9.17 -42.99 61.84
C ALA A 315 -8.15 -43.53 60.82
N ALA A 316 -7.85 -42.74 59.79
CA ALA A 316 -6.79 -43.03 58.82
C ALA A 316 -5.41 -43.04 59.51
N PRO A 317 -4.52 -44.01 59.20
CA PRO A 317 -3.14 -43.95 59.64
C PRO A 317 -2.37 -42.90 58.83
N ALA A 318 -1.59 -42.09 59.54
CA ALA A 318 -0.54 -41.26 58.95
C ALA A 318 0.51 -42.18 58.28
N ALA A 319 0.83 -41.89 57.02
CA ALA A 319 1.99 -42.42 56.33
C ALA A 319 2.80 -41.24 55.80
N ASN A 320 4.11 -41.34 56.03
CA ASN A 320 5.19 -40.40 55.68
C ASN A 320 5.15 -39.87 54.25
#